data_AF-A0AAU9WXP6-F1
#
_entry.id   AF-A0AAU9WXP6-F1
#
_cell.length_a   1.000
_cell.length_b   1.000
_cell.length_c   1.000
_cell.angle_alpha   90.00
_cell.angle_beta   90.00
_cell.angle_gamma   90.00
#
_symmetry.space_group_name_H-M   'P 1'
#
loop_
_entity.id
_entity.type
_entity.pdbx_description
1 polymer ?
#
loop_
_entity_poly.entity_id
_entity_poly.type
_entity_poly.pdbx_seq_one_letter_code
_entity_poly.pdbx_strand_id
1 'polypeptide(L)'
;MFWMKLVICNSEMKREGQELLERNGVENNNKQEAQPEVDNHEDVLENDYDREFWIKVRLKQSNGLSWSRAMDEVTVERLIQKYKDNGELDDEDPALLMLKQWPASKQYIDNPEKLPGLEQKINQLLEIILQSEINSCNKYQTFRDEEDKTRKTLLHYAAELGFLNVSKTLVNKCPVLLTLKTEYAKDKRSMLPVELALVAEKR
;
A
#
# COMPACT_ATOMS: atom_id res chain seq x y z
N MET A 1 -27.15 10.51 -7.10
CA MET A 1 -27.51 10.82 -5.71
C MET A 1 -26.22 10.93 -4.90
N PHE A 2 -25.78 12.16 -4.64
CA PHE A 2 -24.63 12.45 -3.78
C PHE A 2 -25.04 12.22 -2.33
N TRP A 3 -24.50 11.19 -1.69
CA TRP A 3 -24.65 11.03 -0.24
C TRP A 3 -23.55 11.81 0.47
N MET A 4 -24.00 12.90 1.08
CA MET A 4 -23.27 13.73 2.02
C MET A 4 -23.15 12.97 3.34
N LYS A 5 -21.94 12.53 3.70
CA LYS A 5 -21.58 12.23 5.09
C LYS A 5 -20.42 13.14 5.48
N LEU A 6 -20.74 14.16 6.26
CA LEU A 6 -19.78 14.81 7.15
C LEU A 6 -19.18 13.71 8.04
N VAL A 7 -17.93 13.33 7.79
CA VAL A 7 -17.13 12.64 8.80
C VAL A 7 -16.42 13.74 9.58
N ILE A 8 -16.90 13.98 10.79
CA ILE A 8 -16.23 14.82 11.77
C ILE A 8 -14.94 14.08 12.15
N CYS A 9 -13.79 14.63 11.75
CA CYS A 9 -12.49 14.12 12.14
C CYS A 9 -12.23 14.52 13.60
N ASN A 10 -12.63 13.67 14.54
CA ASN A 10 -12.28 13.83 15.94
C ASN A 10 -10.83 13.43 16.18
N SER A 11 -10.04 14.40 16.62
CA SER A 11 -8.76 14.22 17.30
C SER A 11 -8.99 13.84 18.76
N GLU A 12 -8.39 12.75 19.26
CA GLU A 12 -8.10 12.49 20.69
C GLU A 12 -7.17 11.27 20.78
N MET A 13 -5.85 11.46 20.90
CA MET A 13 -5.04 11.56 22.14
C MET A 13 -4.99 10.30 23.03
N LYS A 14 -3.80 9.65 22.98
CA LYS A 14 -3.04 8.94 24.03
C LYS A 14 -3.80 8.41 25.25
N ARG A 15 -3.66 7.10 25.48
CA ARG A 15 -3.45 6.54 26.83
C ARG A 15 -2.35 5.48 26.81
N GLU A 16 -1.21 5.84 27.38
CA GLU A 16 -0.24 4.91 27.94
C GLU A 16 -0.84 4.27 29.20
N GLY A 17 -0.59 2.98 29.38
CA GLY A 17 -0.94 2.22 30.58
C GLY A 17 -0.13 0.94 30.61
N GLN A 18 1.03 1.00 31.26
CA GLN A 18 1.82 -0.16 31.67
C GLN A 18 1.04 -0.97 32.71
N GLU A 19 1.13 -2.30 32.67
CA GLU A 19 1.47 -3.09 33.86
C GLU A 19 1.95 -4.50 33.47
N LEU A 20 3.13 -4.84 34.00
CA LEU A 20 3.80 -6.13 33.97
C LEU A 20 3.21 -7.03 35.06
N LEU A 21 3.13 -8.34 34.83
CA LEU A 21 3.69 -9.32 35.76
C LEU A 21 3.83 -10.72 35.16
N GLU A 22 5.01 -11.25 35.45
CA GLU A 22 5.69 -12.48 35.08
C GLU A 22 4.98 -13.79 35.52
N ARG A 23 5.16 -14.89 34.78
CA ARG A 23 6.13 -15.98 35.12
C ARG A 23 5.93 -17.27 34.31
N ASN A 24 7.04 -17.65 33.67
CA ASN A 24 7.70 -18.96 33.57
C ASN A 24 6.94 -20.22 33.11
N GLY A 25 7.49 -20.86 32.07
CA GLY A 25 7.22 -22.28 31.78
C GLY A 25 7.88 -22.83 30.51
N VAL A 26 9.15 -23.23 30.63
CA VAL A 26 9.81 -24.38 29.96
C VAL A 26 10.01 -24.34 28.43
N GLU A 27 11.28 -24.20 28.05
CA GLU A 27 11.84 -24.56 26.75
C GLU A 27 11.55 -26.03 26.40
N ASN A 28 11.09 -26.29 25.18
CA ASN A 28 11.45 -27.52 24.50
C ASN A 28 11.60 -27.29 23.00
N ASN A 29 12.81 -27.57 22.54
CA ASN A 29 13.28 -27.47 21.18
C ASN A 29 12.58 -28.50 20.28
N ASN A 30 11.96 -28.03 19.20
CA ASN A 30 11.85 -28.80 17.97
C ASN A 30 11.94 -27.82 16.78
N LYS A 31 13.15 -27.68 16.26
CA LYS A 31 13.39 -27.12 14.92
C LYS A 31 12.81 -28.09 13.90
N GLN A 32 11.58 -27.84 13.48
CA GLN A 32 11.18 -28.13 12.12
C GLN A 32 11.17 -26.80 11.40
N GLU A 33 12.19 -26.60 10.55
CA GLU A 33 12.17 -25.58 9.51
C GLU A 33 10.94 -25.85 8.64
N ALA A 34 9.84 -25.18 8.96
CA ALA A 34 8.78 -24.95 8.00
C ALA A 34 9.40 -24.10 6.90
N GLN A 35 9.82 -24.76 5.82
CA GLN A 35 10.09 -24.06 4.59
C GLN A 35 8.84 -23.25 4.26
N PRO A 36 8.94 -21.93 4.03
CA PRO A 36 7.78 -21.21 3.53
C PRO A 36 7.44 -21.88 2.20
N GLU A 37 6.24 -22.47 2.16
CA GLU A 37 5.65 -22.96 0.92
C GLU A 37 5.76 -21.81 -0.07
N VAL A 38 6.48 -22.07 -1.16
CA VAL A 38 6.66 -21.11 -2.25
C VAL A 38 5.28 -20.98 -2.87
N ASP A 39 4.50 -20.04 -2.36
CA ASP A 39 3.22 -19.71 -2.93
C ASP A 39 3.53 -19.09 -4.30
N ASN A 40 3.24 -19.88 -5.33
CA ASN A 40 3.24 -19.43 -6.70
C ASN A 40 2.07 -18.45 -6.83
N HIS A 41 2.27 -17.21 -6.38
CA HIS A 41 1.40 -16.11 -6.75
C HIS A 41 1.59 -15.83 -8.25
N GLU A 42 0.90 -16.62 -9.05
CA GLU A 42 0.38 -16.22 -10.35
C GLU A 42 -0.24 -14.83 -10.20
N ASP A 43 0.09 -13.99 -11.18
CA ASP A 43 -0.16 -12.56 -11.29
C ASP A 43 -1.22 -12.04 -10.29
N VAL A 44 -0.77 -11.29 -9.28
CA VAL A 44 -1.55 -10.72 -8.16
C VAL A 44 -2.84 -10.03 -8.62
N LEU A 45 -2.94 -9.72 -9.91
CA LEU A 45 -4.04 -8.99 -10.53
C LEU A 45 -4.86 -9.80 -11.54
N GLU A 46 -4.35 -10.89 -12.12
CA GLU A 46 -5.09 -11.64 -13.16
C GLU A 46 -6.09 -12.65 -12.58
N ASN A 47 -5.80 -13.22 -11.40
CA ASN A 47 -6.72 -14.12 -10.70
C ASN A 47 -8.00 -13.45 -10.18
N ASP A 48 -8.12 -12.12 -10.32
CA ASP A 48 -9.24 -11.31 -9.79
C ASP A 48 -10.31 -10.94 -10.85
N TYR A 49 -10.24 -11.42 -12.09
CA TYR A 49 -11.17 -11.05 -13.18
C TYR A 49 -12.32 -12.05 -13.42
N ASP A 50 -12.97 -12.48 -12.34
CA ASP A 50 -14.11 -13.40 -12.38
C ASP A 50 -15.39 -12.79 -13.01
N ARG A 51 -16.48 -13.58 -13.05
CA ARG A 51 -17.78 -13.13 -13.59
C ARG A 51 -18.32 -11.89 -12.88
N GLU A 52 -18.18 -11.80 -11.55
CA GLU A 52 -18.69 -10.68 -10.77
C GLU A 52 -17.90 -9.39 -11.09
N PHE A 53 -16.59 -9.50 -11.31
CA PHE A 53 -15.74 -8.40 -11.76
C PHE A 53 -16.32 -7.79 -13.04
N TRP A 54 -16.54 -8.62 -14.07
CA TRP A 54 -17.06 -8.15 -15.36
C TRP A 54 -18.49 -7.59 -15.29
N ILE A 55 -19.33 -8.09 -14.37
CA ILE A 55 -20.66 -7.51 -14.12
C ILE A 55 -20.52 -6.08 -13.58
N LYS A 56 -19.66 -5.86 -12.57
CA LYS A 56 -19.40 -4.53 -12.01
C LYS A 56 -18.76 -3.58 -13.02
N VAL A 57 -17.79 -4.05 -13.80
CA VAL A 57 -17.14 -3.25 -14.85
C VAL A 57 -18.15 -2.81 -15.90
N ARG A 58 -19.02 -3.72 -16.37
CA ARG A 58 -20.06 -3.38 -17.33
C ARG A 58 -21.03 -2.33 -16.78
N LEU A 59 -21.42 -2.45 -15.51
CA LEU A 59 -22.28 -1.45 -14.87
C LEU A 59 -21.62 -0.07 -14.86
N LYS A 60 -20.37 0.03 -14.42
CA LYS A 60 -19.60 1.29 -14.42
C LYS A 60 -19.41 1.86 -15.83
N GLN A 61 -19.10 1.01 -16.81
CA GLN A 61 -18.98 1.41 -18.20
C GLN A 61 -20.29 1.96 -18.76
N SER A 62 -21.43 1.32 -18.44
CA SER A 62 -22.75 1.79 -18.84
C SER A 62 -23.13 3.14 -18.21
N ASN A 63 -22.50 3.48 -17.08
CA ASN A 63 -22.63 4.78 -16.42
C ASN A 63 -21.69 5.86 -16.99
N GLY A 64 -20.99 5.57 -18.10
CA GLY A 64 -20.20 6.55 -18.86
C GLY A 64 -18.69 6.50 -18.65
N LEU A 65 -18.17 5.56 -17.86
CA LEU A 65 -16.72 5.35 -17.75
C LEU A 65 -16.17 4.61 -18.97
N SER A 66 -14.91 4.89 -19.33
CA SER A 66 -14.19 4.04 -20.29
C SER A 66 -13.99 2.63 -19.69
N TRP A 67 -13.80 1.63 -20.56
CA TRP A 67 -13.54 0.27 -20.12
C TRP A 67 -12.34 0.16 -19.17
N SER A 68 -11.23 0.82 -19.50
CA SER A 68 -10.04 0.83 -18.65
C SER A 68 -10.32 1.45 -17.28
N ARG A 69 -10.96 2.62 -17.25
CA ARG A 69 -11.28 3.30 -15.99
C ARG A 69 -12.27 2.49 -15.15
N ALA A 70 -13.26 1.87 -15.77
CA ALA A 70 -14.20 0.99 -15.10
C ALA A 70 -13.50 -0.22 -14.48
N MET A 71 -12.56 -0.83 -15.19
CA MET A 71 -11.72 -1.92 -14.66
C MET A 71 -10.90 -1.45 -13.46
N ASP A 72 -10.21 -0.31 -13.57
CA ASP A 72 -9.39 0.24 -12.49
C ASP A 72 -10.22 0.51 -11.23
N GLU A 73 -11.42 1.09 -11.38
CA GLU A 73 -12.30 1.36 -10.24
C GLU A 73 -12.81 0.09 -9.57
N VAL A 74 -13.20 -0.94 -10.33
CA VAL A 74 -13.62 -2.23 -9.74
C VAL A 74 -12.44 -2.92 -9.06
N THR A 75 -11.23 -2.84 -9.64
CA THR A 75 -10.02 -3.36 -9.01
C THR A 75 -9.76 -2.67 -7.67
N VAL A 76 -9.85 -1.35 -7.59
CA VAL A 76 -9.70 -0.62 -6.32
C VAL A 76 -10.81 -0.96 -5.33
N GLU A 77 -12.06 -1.05 -5.76
CA GLU A 77 -13.17 -1.47 -4.89
C GLU A 77 -12.91 -2.85 -4.27
N ARG A 78 -12.43 -3.80 -5.08
CA ARG A 78 -12.05 -5.14 -4.58
C ARG A 78 -10.86 -5.10 -3.63
N LEU A 79 -9.83 -4.32 -3.92
CA LEU A 79 -8.68 -4.15 -3.03
C LEU A 79 -9.10 -3.58 -1.67
N ILE A 80 -9.95 -2.56 -1.67
CA ILE A 80 -10.50 -1.96 -0.45
C ILE A 80 -11.37 -2.97 0.29
N GLN A 81 -12.17 -3.76 -0.42
CA GLN A 81 -13.03 -4.76 0.20
C GLN A 81 -12.21 -5.89 0.83
N LYS A 82 -11.18 -6.39 0.15
CA LYS A 82 -10.23 -7.37 0.70
C LYS A 82 -9.60 -6.85 1.99
N TYR A 83 -9.20 -5.57 2.04
CA TYR A 83 -8.71 -4.92 3.26
C TYR A 83 -9.77 -4.84 4.38
N LYS A 84 -11.04 -4.57 4.05
CA LYS A 84 -12.12 -4.45 5.05
C LYS A 84 -12.61 -5.79 5.60
N ASP A 85 -12.64 -6.84 4.78
CA ASP A 85 -13.27 -8.13 5.10
C ASP A 85 -12.28 -9.17 5.62
N ASN A 86 -11.03 -9.16 5.12
CA ASN A 86 -10.08 -10.25 5.33
C ASN A 86 -9.08 -9.93 6.46
N GLY A 87 -9.51 -9.81 7.71
CA GLY A 87 -8.61 -9.73 8.86
C GLY A 87 -7.64 -10.93 9.05
N GLU A 88 -7.36 -11.70 8.00
CA GLU A 88 -6.39 -12.81 7.87
C GLU A 88 -5.08 -12.41 7.18
N LEU A 89 -5.05 -11.32 6.40
CA LEU A 89 -3.80 -10.63 6.07
C LEU A 89 -3.65 -9.56 7.12
N ASP A 90 -2.60 -9.59 7.94
CA ASP A 90 -2.29 -8.53 8.88
C ASP A 90 -2.34 -7.16 8.15
N ASP A 91 -3.43 -6.42 8.34
CA ASP A 91 -3.71 -4.99 8.16
C ASP A 91 -2.89 -4.14 7.15
N GLU A 92 -2.46 -4.64 5.99
CA GLU A 92 -1.76 -3.77 5.02
C GLU A 92 -2.73 -2.90 4.19
N ASP A 93 -2.59 -1.58 4.33
CA ASP A 93 -3.30 -0.57 3.54
C ASP A 93 -3.15 -0.83 2.02
N PRO A 94 -4.20 -0.68 1.20
CA PRO A 94 -4.14 -0.99 -0.23
C PRO A 94 -3.08 -0.19 -1.00
N ALA A 95 -2.77 1.03 -0.58
CA ALA A 95 -1.67 1.80 -1.19
C ALA A 95 -0.30 1.24 -0.81
N LEU A 96 -0.16 0.69 0.41
CA LEU A 96 1.07 0.06 0.87
C LEU A 96 1.30 -1.26 0.14
N LEU A 97 0.27 -2.11 0.01
CA LEU A 97 0.31 -3.36 -0.76
C LEU A 97 0.88 -3.14 -2.17
N MET A 98 0.36 -2.13 -2.87
CA MET A 98 0.81 -1.79 -4.23
C MET A 98 2.26 -1.33 -4.32
N LEU A 99 2.76 -0.62 -3.31
CA LEU A 99 4.10 0.00 -3.34
C LEU A 99 5.18 -0.82 -2.63
N LYS A 100 4.79 -1.77 -1.78
CA LYS A 100 5.71 -2.60 -0.98
C LYS A 100 5.70 -4.03 -1.48
N GLN A 101 4.52 -4.66 -1.55
CA GLN A 101 4.39 -6.08 -1.85
C GLN A 101 4.43 -6.39 -3.34
N TRP A 102 3.70 -5.64 -4.18
CA TRP A 102 3.65 -5.95 -5.60
C TRP A 102 5.03 -5.92 -6.26
N PRO A 103 5.86 -4.86 -6.11
CA PRO A 103 7.18 -4.82 -6.74
C PRO A 103 8.15 -5.86 -6.17
N ALA A 104 7.91 -6.34 -4.94
CA ALA A 104 8.70 -7.38 -4.27
C ALA A 104 8.24 -8.81 -4.64
N SER A 105 7.18 -8.97 -5.43
CA SER A 105 6.77 -10.30 -5.89
C SER A 105 7.75 -10.84 -6.93
N LYS A 106 7.92 -12.17 -6.93
CA LYS A 106 8.88 -12.90 -7.77
C LYS A 106 8.79 -12.51 -9.25
N GLN A 107 7.58 -12.27 -9.77
CA GLN A 107 7.37 -11.93 -11.17
C GLN A 107 8.04 -10.62 -11.62
N TYR A 108 8.21 -9.65 -10.73
CA TYR A 108 8.86 -8.38 -11.04
C TYR A 108 10.32 -8.33 -10.59
N ILE A 109 10.67 -9.03 -9.51
CA ILE A 109 12.09 -9.22 -9.13
C ILE A 109 12.84 -9.95 -10.24
N ASP A 110 12.28 -11.03 -10.77
CA ASP A 110 12.94 -11.85 -11.79
C ASP A 110 12.90 -11.20 -13.19
N ASN A 111 11.97 -10.27 -13.43
CA ASN A 111 11.76 -9.63 -14.75
C ASN A 111 11.62 -8.10 -14.61
N PRO A 112 12.74 -7.36 -14.42
CA PRO A 112 12.69 -5.92 -14.20
C PRO A 112 12.11 -5.14 -15.39
N GLU A 113 12.13 -5.67 -16.62
CA GLU A 113 11.46 -5.04 -17.77
C GLU A 113 9.93 -4.88 -17.60
N LYS A 114 9.31 -5.59 -16.65
CA LYS A 114 7.88 -5.46 -16.35
C LYS A 114 7.57 -4.32 -15.38
N LEU A 115 8.58 -3.77 -14.69
CA LEU A 115 8.40 -2.70 -13.69
C LEU A 115 7.74 -1.43 -14.25
N PRO A 116 8.03 -0.95 -15.48
CA PRO A 116 7.34 0.21 -16.03
C PRO A 116 5.83 -0.01 -16.21
N GLY A 117 5.42 -1.23 -16.61
CA GLY A 117 4.01 -1.59 -16.74
C GLY A 117 3.32 -1.66 -15.38
N LEU A 118 4.01 -2.21 -14.37
CA LEU A 118 3.55 -2.22 -12.99
C LEU A 118 3.38 -0.79 -12.45
N GLU A 119 4.37 0.07 -12.64
CA GLU A 119 4.31 1.47 -12.21
C GLU A 119 3.09 2.18 -12.79
N GLN A 120 2.83 2.02 -14.09
CA GLN A 120 1.67 2.64 -14.73
C GLN A 120 0.36 2.19 -14.09
N LYS A 121 0.23 0.89 -13.82
CA LYS A 121 -0.96 0.31 -13.18
C LYS A 121 -1.12 0.80 -11.75
N ILE A 122 -0.05 0.77 -10.95
CA ILE A 122 -0.05 1.32 -9.58
C ILE A 122 -0.47 2.79 -9.61
N ASN A 123 0.06 3.60 -10.53
CA ASN A 123 -0.27 5.02 -10.62
C ASN A 123 -1.77 5.25 -10.87
N GLN A 124 -2.38 4.47 -11.76
CA GLN A 124 -3.82 4.55 -12.06
C GLN A 124 -4.68 4.18 -10.85
N LEU A 125 -4.36 3.07 -10.18
CA LEU A 125 -5.12 2.58 -9.03
C LEU A 125 -4.92 3.48 -7.81
N LEU A 126 -3.70 3.93 -7.55
CA LEU A 126 -3.38 4.84 -6.46
C LEU A 126 -4.11 6.17 -6.61
N GLU A 127 -4.22 6.71 -7.82
CA GLU A 127 -4.97 7.94 -8.05
C GLU A 127 -6.45 7.80 -7.64
N ILE A 128 -7.08 6.65 -7.90
CA ILE A 128 -8.44 6.34 -7.47
C ILE A 128 -8.50 6.26 -5.94
N ILE A 129 -7.57 5.52 -5.32
CA ILE A 129 -7.49 5.38 -3.86
C ILE A 129 -7.38 6.74 -3.17
N LEU A 130 -6.50 7.63 -3.65
CA LEU A 130 -6.31 8.96 -3.10
C LEU A 130 -7.56 9.86 -3.22
N GLN A 131 -8.47 9.55 -4.14
CA GLN A 131 -9.73 10.28 -4.33
C GLN A 131 -10.92 9.60 -3.65
N SER A 132 -10.73 8.38 -3.13
CA SER A 132 -11.79 7.57 -2.54
C SER A 132 -12.02 7.88 -1.05
N GLU A 133 -13.08 7.30 -0.49
CA GLU A 133 -13.45 7.45 0.92
C GLU A 133 -12.38 6.97 1.91
N ILE A 134 -11.52 6.03 1.49
CA ILE A 134 -10.47 5.54 2.38
C ILE A 134 -9.40 6.60 2.61
N ASN A 135 -9.25 7.59 1.73
CA ASN A 135 -8.43 8.77 1.99
C ASN A 135 -9.19 9.90 2.73
N SER A 136 -10.26 9.55 3.45
CA SER A 136 -10.95 10.51 4.32
C SER A 136 -9.98 11.16 5.31
N CYS A 137 -10.25 12.43 5.63
CA CYS A 137 -9.36 13.28 6.41
C CYS A 137 -7.92 13.40 5.88
N ASN A 138 -7.69 13.11 4.60
CA ASN A 138 -6.37 13.12 3.99
C ASN A 138 -5.37 12.19 4.70
N LYS A 139 -5.80 10.99 5.13
CA LYS A 139 -4.95 10.05 5.87
C LYS A 139 -3.57 9.87 5.23
N TYR A 140 -3.51 9.83 3.89
CA TYR A 140 -2.27 9.58 3.15
C TYR A 140 -1.26 10.74 3.20
N GLN A 141 -1.64 11.92 3.69
CA GLN A 141 -0.68 13.01 3.91
C GLN A 141 0.22 12.77 5.13
N THR A 142 -0.25 11.99 6.10
CA THR A 142 0.49 11.64 7.33
C THR A 142 0.72 10.15 7.49
N PHE A 143 0.23 9.34 6.54
CA PHE A 143 0.35 7.88 6.58
C PHE A 143 1.82 7.46 6.57
N ARG A 144 2.13 6.56 7.50
CA ARG A 144 3.43 5.90 7.63
C ARG A 144 3.19 4.41 7.80
N ASP A 145 4.05 3.63 7.18
CA ASP A 145 4.12 2.20 7.39
C ASP A 145 4.67 1.94 8.79
N GLU A 146 3.85 1.38 9.69
CA GLU A 146 4.26 1.12 11.07
C GLU A 146 5.11 -0.14 11.23
N GLU A 147 5.03 -1.05 10.26
CA GLU A 147 5.84 -2.27 10.22
C GLU A 147 7.25 -2.00 9.69
N ASP A 148 7.39 -0.98 8.84
CA ASP A 148 8.69 -0.51 8.42
C ASP A 148 9.45 0.12 9.58
N LYS A 149 10.65 -0.40 9.85
CA LYS A 149 11.54 0.07 10.93
C LYS A 149 11.91 1.56 10.79
N THR A 150 11.80 2.11 9.59
CA THR A 150 12.11 3.52 9.29
C THR A 150 10.85 4.37 9.10
N ARG A 151 9.67 3.80 9.36
CA ARG A 151 8.34 4.40 9.21
C ARG A 151 8.18 5.19 7.91
N LYS A 152 8.58 4.55 6.80
CA LYS A 152 8.48 5.10 5.44
C LYS A 152 7.04 5.53 5.13
N THR A 153 6.94 6.63 4.38
CA THR A 153 5.68 7.05 3.76
C THR A 153 5.56 6.43 2.38
N LEU A 154 4.37 6.51 1.76
CA LEU A 154 4.17 6.06 0.38
C LEU A 154 5.16 6.70 -0.62
N LEU A 155 5.51 7.98 -0.40
CA LEU A 155 6.46 8.67 -1.28
C LEU A 155 7.90 8.17 -1.11
N HIS A 156 8.29 7.71 0.09
CA HIS A 156 9.59 7.09 0.28
C HIS A 156 9.70 5.79 -0.53
N TYR A 157 8.66 4.95 -0.50
CA TYR A 157 8.61 3.73 -1.29
C TYR A 157 8.66 4.02 -2.80
N ALA A 158 7.79 4.92 -3.29
CA ALA A 158 7.78 5.27 -4.71
C ALA A 158 9.12 5.85 -5.20
N ALA A 159 9.79 6.66 -4.36
CA ALA A 159 11.08 7.24 -4.69
C ALA A 159 12.21 6.21 -4.69
N GLU A 160 12.25 5.29 -3.71
CA GLU A 160 13.23 4.22 -3.65
C GLU A 160 13.11 3.23 -4.82
N LEU A 161 11.89 2.98 -5.29
CA LEU A 161 11.62 2.15 -6.47
C LEU A 161 11.90 2.86 -7.80
N GLY A 162 12.16 4.17 -7.79
CA GLY A 162 12.31 4.97 -9.02
C GLY A 162 11.00 5.17 -9.79
N PHE A 163 9.84 4.96 -9.15
CA PHE A 163 8.52 5.13 -9.76
C PHE A 163 8.16 6.62 -9.88
N LEU A 164 8.62 7.24 -10.97
CA LEU A 164 8.49 8.66 -11.26
C LEU A 164 7.04 9.15 -11.36
N ASN A 165 6.17 8.42 -12.07
CA ASN A 165 4.77 8.80 -12.28
C ASN A 165 3.99 8.71 -10.97
N VAL A 166 4.19 7.63 -10.21
CA VAL A 166 3.62 7.47 -8.87
C VAL A 166 4.08 8.61 -7.96
N SER A 167 5.38 8.92 -7.96
CA SER A 167 5.95 10.01 -7.15
C SER A 167 5.33 11.36 -7.52
N LYS A 168 5.18 11.66 -8.81
CA LYS A 168 4.50 12.88 -9.27
C LYS A 168 3.05 12.95 -8.78
N THR A 169 2.31 11.85 -8.88
CA THR A 169 0.91 11.77 -8.41
C THR A 169 0.82 12.02 -6.90
N LEU A 170 1.68 11.38 -6.12
CA LEU A 170 1.76 11.58 -4.67
C LEU A 170 2.12 13.02 -4.30
N VAL A 171 3.08 13.65 -4.98
CA VAL A 171 3.44 15.06 -4.74
C VAL A 171 2.29 16.00 -5.09
N ASN A 172 1.60 15.75 -6.20
CA ASN A 172 0.47 16.58 -6.63
C ASN A 172 -0.74 16.49 -5.68
N LYS A 173 -1.03 15.30 -5.14
CA LYS A 173 -2.18 15.06 -4.27
C LYS A 173 -1.85 15.24 -2.78
N CYS A 174 -0.61 15.00 -2.37
CA CYS A 174 -0.14 14.99 -0.99
C CYS A 174 1.25 15.67 -0.88
N PRO A 175 1.35 16.98 -1.15
CA PRO A 175 2.64 17.69 -1.24
C PRO A 175 3.46 17.67 0.06
N VAL A 176 2.79 17.53 1.21
CA VAL A 176 3.43 17.44 2.54
C VAL A 176 4.43 16.28 2.61
N LEU A 177 4.20 15.19 1.86
CA LEU A 177 5.07 14.01 1.84
C LEU A 177 6.52 14.33 1.46
N LEU A 178 6.78 15.40 0.71
CA LEU A 178 8.14 15.85 0.36
C LEU A 178 8.96 16.29 1.57
N THR A 179 8.28 16.75 2.62
CA THR A 179 8.93 17.31 3.82
C THR A 179 9.16 16.26 4.90
N LEU A 180 8.49 15.10 4.78
CA LEU A 180 8.56 14.04 5.75
C LEU A 180 9.84 13.24 5.54
N LYS A 181 10.59 13.06 6.62
CA LYS A 181 11.73 12.14 6.65
C LYS A 181 11.29 10.77 7.17
N THR A 182 12.07 9.75 6.87
CA THR A 182 12.03 8.48 7.61
C THR A 182 12.29 8.73 9.10
N GLU A 183 11.60 7.97 9.95
CA GLU A 183 11.82 8.02 11.40
C GLU A 183 12.96 7.07 11.77
N TYR A 184 13.76 7.47 12.77
CA TYR A 184 14.99 6.78 13.14
C TYR A 184 14.74 5.30 13.50
N ALA A 185 15.36 4.39 12.76
CA ALA A 185 15.87 3.17 13.37
C ALA A 185 17.17 3.55 14.11
N LYS A 186 17.39 3.03 15.32
CA LYS A 186 18.42 3.46 16.31
C LYS A 186 19.82 3.81 15.76
N ASP A 187 20.21 3.31 14.59
CA ASP A 187 21.54 3.49 13.99
C ASP A 187 21.55 4.10 12.57
N LYS A 188 20.41 4.55 12.02
CA LYS A 188 20.32 5.10 10.65
C LYS A 188 19.87 6.56 10.65
N ARG A 189 20.56 7.38 9.85
CA ARG A 189 20.17 8.78 9.58
C ARG A 189 18.76 8.82 8.95
N SER A 190 17.90 9.70 9.46
CA SER A 190 16.63 10.07 8.81
C SER A 190 16.86 10.65 7.41
N MET A 191 16.14 10.13 6.43
CA MET A 191 16.28 10.50 5.02
C MET A 191 14.95 11.00 4.45
N LEU A 192 15.03 11.99 3.57
CA LEU A 192 13.92 12.42 2.70
C LEU A 192 13.69 11.42 1.57
N PRO A 193 12.51 11.44 0.90
CA PRO A 193 12.25 10.58 -0.25
C PRO A 193 13.30 10.71 -1.37
N VAL A 194 13.73 11.94 -1.66
CA VAL A 194 14.77 12.20 -2.68
C VAL A 194 16.13 11.65 -2.27
N GLU A 195 16.47 11.67 -0.98
CA GLU A 195 17.73 11.10 -0.50
C GLU A 195 17.72 9.56 -0.64
N LEU A 196 16.58 8.90 -0.39
CA LEU A 196 16.44 7.46 -0.64
C LEU A 196 16.55 7.11 -2.12
N ALA A 197 15.92 7.88 -3.01
CA ALA A 197 16.05 7.67 -4.46
C ALA A 197 17.52 7.70 -4.91
N LEU A 198 18.29 8.70 -4.45
CA LEU A 198 19.71 8.83 -4.77
C LEU A 198 20.57 7.70 -4.19
N VAL A 199 20.16 7.10 -3.08
CA VAL A 199 20.84 5.91 -2.52
C VAL A 199 20.50 4.66 -3.33
N ALA A 200 19.25 4.53 -3.79
CA ALA A 200 18.79 3.39 -4.58
C ALA A 200 19.40 3.36 -5.99
N GLU A 201 19.57 4.52 -6.64
CA GLU A 201 20.20 4.64 -7.97
C GLU A 201 21.66 4.16 -8.00
N LYS A 202 22.33 4.14 -6.85
CA LYS A 202 23.73 3.71 -6.73
C LYS A 202 23.91 2.19 -6.56
N ARG A 203 22.82 1.42 -6.57
CA ARG A 203 22.85 -0.05 -6.48
C ARG A 203 22.86 -0.69 -7.86
#